data_AF-A0A8B5XSL8-F1
#
_entry.id   AF-A0A8B5XSL8-F1
#
_cell.length_a   1.000
_cell.length_b   1.000
_cell.length_c   1.000
_cell.angle_alpha   90.00
_cell.angle_beta   90.00
_cell.angle_gamma   90.00
#
_symmetry.space_group_name_H-M   'P 1'
#
loop_
_entity.id
_entity.type
_entity.pdbx_description
1 polymer ?
#
loop_
_entity_poly.entity_id
_entity_poly.type
_entity_poly.pdbx_seq_one_letter_code
_entity_poly.pdbx_strand_id
1 'polypeptide(L)'
;MDKLSFLKQYRKSIEFVSDKDLLNIEKKNMPEKWIEIFKETDKTRKKDKLIALWNNVCEKELSNTISYLKENLLEIELIVDNGQYAVLYSVMSENDEILYYEGGIPTNSINISEMQQDWSNVPESIKGFYEKLHNGFYYLPSRAMGLVPVDRITHFEDYEWGILEELDEPLGINMATTYGFFENGMGGYVAIDLKHCIDDVATLWFTNDKPEYNVDFWDIVDEWIVIGLQDN
;
A
#
# COMPACT_ATOMS: atom_id res chain seq x y z
N MET A 1 20.70 17.42 -1.87
CA MET A 1 20.32 16.62 -3.05
C MET A 1 18.90 16.99 -3.39
N ASP A 2 18.52 17.16 -4.67
CA ASP A 2 17.11 17.41 -5.01
C ASP A 2 16.27 16.12 -4.89
N LYS A 3 14.96 16.30 -4.71
CA LYS A 3 14.00 15.20 -4.49
C LYS A 3 14.06 14.15 -5.61
N LEU A 4 14.08 14.57 -6.88
CA LEU A 4 14.11 13.63 -8.01
C LEU A 4 15.42 12.82 -8.03
N SER A 5 16.56 13.47 -7.77
CA SER A 5 17.84 12.78 -7.67
C SER A 5 17.89 11.75 -6.54
N PHE A 6 17.23 12.03 -5.40
CA PHE A 6 17.08 11.04 -4.33
C PHE A 6 16.26 9.83 -4.79
N LEU A 7 15.07 10.05 -5.34
CA LEU A 7 14.17 8.98 -5.80
C LEU A 7 14.84 8.08 -6.85
N LYS A 8 15.62 8.68 -7.76
CA LYS A 8 16.34 7.97 -8.83
C LYS A 8 17.47 7.07 -8.36
N GLN A 9 17.89 7.14 -7.09
CA GLN A 9 18.80 6.14 -6.51
C GLN A 9 18.13 4.79 -6.37
N TYR A 10 16.82 4.78 -6.10
CA TYR A 10 16.02 3.57 -5.91
C TYR A 10 15.38 3.11 -7.21
N ARG A 11 14.79 4.03 -7.99
CA ARG A 11 14.14 3.71 -9.27
C ARG A 11 14.45 4.77 -10.33
N LYS A 12 15.28 4.39 -11.31
CA LYS A 12 15.84 5.31 -12.33
C LYS A 12 14.79 5.91 -13.27
N SER A 13 13.70 5.20 -13.50
CA SER A 13 12.60 5.54 -14.41
C SER A 13 11.57 6.50 -13.83
N ILE A 14 11.67 6.87 -12.54
CA ILE A 14 10.75 7.82 -11.92
C ILE A 14 10.88 9.19 -12.60
N GLU A 15 9.74 9.76 -12.97
CA GLU A 15 9.61 11.14 -13.41
C GLU A 15 8.40 11.81 -12.74
N PHE A 16 8.51 13.12 -12.47
CA PHE A 16 7.37 13.93 -12.06
C PHE A 16 6.52 14.29 -13.27
N VAL A 17 5.20 14.14 -13.13
CA VAL A 17 4.26 14.49 -14.17
C VAL A 17 4.02 16.01 -14.14
N SER A 18 4.22 16.66 -15.28
CA SER A 18 3.99 18.10 -15.40
C SER A 18 2.50 18.44 -15.49
N ASP A 19 2.13 19.68 -15.16
CA ASP A 19 0.74 20.16 -15.32
C ASP A 19 0.23 20.03 -16.77
N LYS A 20 1.13 20.14 -17.76
CA LYS A 20 0.78 19.96 -19.18
C LYS A 20 0.45 18.52 -19.49
N ASP A 21 1.22 17.58 -18.93
CA ASP A 21 1.02 16.15 -19.15
C ASP A 21 -0.23 15.66 -18.40
N LEU A 22 -0.52 16.22 -17.23
CA LEU A 22 -1.73 15.95 -16.46
C LEU A 22 -3.01 16.19 -17.29
N LEU A 23 -3.03 17.23 -18.13
CA LEU A 23 -4.18 17.55 -19.00
C LEU A 23 -4.39 16.52 -20.12
N ASN A 24 -3.35 15.74 -20.44
CA ASN A 24 -3.35 14.75 -21.51
C ASN A 24 -3.54 13.31 -21.00
N ILE A 25 -3.64 13.09 -19.69
CA ILE A 25 -3.87 11.75 -19.14
C ILE A 25 -5.27 11.28 -19.54
N GLU A 26 -5.32 10.16 -20.26
CA GLU A 26 -6.58 9.52 -20.61
C GLU A 26 -7.30 8.99 -19.36
N LYS A 27 -8.63 9.14 -19.31
CA LYS A 27 -9.45 8.64 -18.18
C LYS A 27 -9.26 7.16 -17.84
N LYS A 28 -8.81 6.35 -18.81
CA LYS A 28 -8.54 4.92 -18.60
C LYS A 28 -7.31 4.66 -17.72
N ASN A 29 -6.39 5.62 -17.65
CA ASN A 29 -5.12 5.51 -16.93
C ASN A 29 -5.17 6.16 -15.54
N MET A 30 -6.26 6.89 -15.21
CA MET A 30 -6.42 7.54 -13.92
C MET A 30 -7.91 7.80 -13.61
N PRO A 31 -8.41 7.39 -12.44
CA PRO A 31 -9.76 7.69 -12.00
C PRO A 31 -10.02 9.19 -11.88
N GLU A 32 -11.26 9.61 -12.14
CA GLU A 32 -11.65 11.03 -12.15
C GLU A 32 -11.36 11.74 -10.83
N LYS A 33 -11.58 11.07 -9.68
CA LYS A 33 -11.24 11.62 -8.35
C LYS A 33 -9.76 11.98 -8.22
N TRP A 34 -8.85 11.16 -8.76
CA TRP A 34 -7.41 11.44 -8.75
C TRP A 34 -7.06 12.61 -9.68
N ILE A 35 -7.67 12.68 -10.85
CA ILE A 35 -7.51 13.82 -11.77
C ILE A 35 -7.94 15.13 -11.08
N GLU A 36 -9.07 15.12 -10.37
CA GLU A 36 -9.58 16.29 -9.64
C GLU A 36 -8.67 16.75 -8.49
N ILE A 37 -8.03 15.81 -7.78
CA ILE A 37 -7.02 16.10 -6.76
C ILE A 37 -5.80 16.78 -7.40
N PHE A 38 -5.24 16.21 -8.46
CA PHE A 38 -4.03 16.75 -9.06
C PHE A 38 -4.23 18.06 -9.83
N LYS A 39 -5.43 18.31 -10.36
CA LYS A 39 -5.80 19.60 -10.96
C LYS A 39 -5.97 20.73 -9.94
N GLU A 40 -6.12 20.40 -8.66
CA GLU A 40 -6.19 21.43 -7.62
C GLU A 40 -4.85 22.16 -7.49
N THR A 41 -4.85 23.48 -7.62
CA THR A 41 -3.63 24.28 -7.54
C THR A 41 -3.34 24.74 -6.11
N ASP A 42 -4.38 24.85 -5.28
CA ASP A 42 -4.22 25.20 -3.87
C ASP A 42 -3.73 23.98 -3.08
N LYS A 43 -2.53 24.09 -2.48
CA LYS A 43 -1.90 22.96 -1.78
C LYS A 43 -2.74 22.44 -0.61
N THR A 44 -3.44 23.31 0.12
CA THR A 44 -4.26 22.92 1.26
C THR A 44 -5.50 22.16 0.78
N ARG A 45 -6.23 22.72 -0.20
CA ARG A 45 -7.41 22.05 -0.79
C ARG A 45 -7.05 20.73 -1.45
N LYS A 46 -5.86 20.62 -2.05
CA LYS A 46 -5.36 19.37 -2.64
C LYS A 46 -5.25 18.29 -1.56
N LYS A 47 -4.65 18.62 -0.40
CA LYS A 47 -4.57 17.71 0.75
C LYS A 47 -5.96 17.40 1.30
N ASP A 48 -6.85 18.37 1.43
CA ASP A 48 -8.21 18.14 1.91
C ASP A 48 -8.98 17.16 1.01
N LYS A 49 -8.87 17.30 -0.32
CA LYS A 49 -9.48 16.37 -1.28
C LYS A 49 -8.88 14.97 -1.19
N LEU A 50 -7.56 14.88 -1.01
CA LEU A 50 -6.88 13.60 -0.80
C LEU A 50 -7.36 12.90 0.47
N ILE A 51 -7.38 13.62 1.58
CA ILE A 51 -7.86 13.09 2.86
C ILE A 51 -9.34 12.71 2.77
N ALA A 52 -10.17 13.50 2.07
CA ALA A 52 -11.56 13.14 1.82
C ALA A 52 -11.70 11.83 1.00
N LEU A 53 -10.80 11.58 0.04
CA LEU A 53 -10.75 10.33 -0.70
C LEU A 53 -10.39 9.15 0.21
N TRP A 54 -9.38 9.29 1.07
CA TRP A 54 -9.03 8.27 2.06
C TRP A 54 -10.21 7.95 2.99
N ASN A 55 -10.84 8.97 3.60
CA ASN A 55 -12.00 8.74 4.46
C ASN A 55 -13.18 8.10 3.71
N ASN A 56 -13.37 8.41 2.42
CA ASN A 56 -14.43 7.81 1.63
C ASN A 56 -14.24 6.30 1.41
N VAL A 57 -12.99 5.81 1.46
CA VAL A 57 -12.66 4.41 1.15
C VAL A 57 -12.39 3.59 2.42
N CYS A 58 -11.65 4.13 3.38
CA CYS A 58 -11.10 3.38 4.52
C CYS A 58 -11.02 4.23 5.81
N GLU A 59 -12.03 5.05 6.09
CA GLU A 59 -12.07 5.93 7.28
C GLU A 59 -11.86 5.17 8.59
N LYS A 60 -12.42 3.97 8.71
CA LYS A 60 -12.32 3.18 9.94
C LYS A 60 -11.05 2.35 9.95
N GLU A 61 -10.78 1.71 8.82
CA GLU A 61 -9.73 0.73 8.61
C GLU A 61 -8.33 1.34 8.71
N LEU A 62 -8.15 2.61 8.30
CA LEU A 62 -6.86 3.31 8.32
C LEU A 62 -6.93 4.62 9.11
N SER A 63 -7.67 4.61 10.22
CA SER A 63 -8.01 5.83 10.97
C SER A 63 -6.77 6.54 11.54
N ASN A 64 -5.78 5.79 12.04
CA ASN A 64 -4.54 6.34 12.59
C ASN A 64 -3.64 6.87 11.47
N THR A 65 -3.50 6.12 10.37
CA THR A 65 -2.77 6.54 9.17
C THR A 65 -3.35 7.83 8.61
N ILE A 66 -4.68 7.93 8.49
CA ILE A 66 -5.37 9.13 8.03
C ILE A 66 -5.11 10.31 8.98
N SER A 67 -5.15 10.06 10.29
CA SER A 67 -4.84 11.10 11.29
C SER A 67 -3.41 11.61 11.14
N TYR A 68 -2.44 10.69 11.02
CA TYR A 68 -1.04 11.05 10.83
C TYR A 68 -0.81 11.85 9.54
N LEU A 69 -1.42 11.42 8.42
CA LEU A 69 -1.34 12.14 7.15
C LEU A 69 -1.97 13.54 7.24
N LYS A 70 -3.07 13.73 7.97
CA LYS A 70 -3.68 15.06 8.15
C LYS A 70 -2.71 16.04 8.82
N GLU A 71 -1.91 15.57 9.75
CA GLU A 71 -1.00 16.40 10.56
C GLU A 71 0.36 16.59 9.86
N ASN A 72 0.89 15.54 9.23
CA ASN A 72 2.29 15.47 8.84
C ASN A 72 2.54 15.43 7.32
N LEU A 73 1.49 15.35 6.49
CA LEU A 73 1.65 15.37 5.04
C LEU A 73 2.12 16.75 4.58
N LEU A 74 3.29 16.83 3.96
CA LEU A 74 3.87 18.06 3.43
C LEU A 74 3.37 18.35 2.02
N GLU A 75 3.34 17.34 1.16
CA GLU A 75 3.00 17.48 -0.26
C GLU A 75 2.61 16.13 -0.87
N ILE A 76 1.77 16.17 -1.91
CA ILE A 76 1.59 15.06 -2.83
C ILE A 76 1.93 15.49 -4.26
N GLU A 77 2.64 14.62 -4.96
CA GLU A 77 3.04 14.79 -6.35
C GLU A 77 2.62 13.58 -7.18
N LEU A 78 2.29 13.81 -8.44
CA LEU A 78 2.03 12.72 -9.37
C LEU A 78 3.36 12.31 -10.00
N ILE A 79 3.69 11.03 -9.90
CA ILE A 79 4.86 10.43 -10.53
C ILE A 79 4.42 9.40 -11.57
N VAL A 80 5.31 9.15 -12.53
CA VAL A 80 5.22 8.04 -13.46
C VAL A 80 6.48 7.20 -13.37
N ASP A 81 6.30 5.88 -13.33
CA ASP A 81 7.38 4.90 -13.32
C ASP A 81 7.05 3.79 -14.32
N ASN A 82 7.89 3.64 -15.37
CA ASN A 82 7.67 2.69 -16.46
C ASN A 82 6.25 2.73 -17.07
N GLY A 83 5.68 3.94 -17.18
CA GLY A 83 4.35 4.18 -17.73
C GLY A 83 3.19 3.98 -16.75
N GLN A 84 3.46 3.59 -15.51
CA GLN A 84 2.46 3.47 -14.44
C GLN A 84 2.44 4.73 -13.58
N TYR A 85 1.26 5.28 -13.33
CA TYR A 85 1.09 6.45 -12.48
C TYR A 85 0.98 6.07 -11.01
N ALA A 86 1.63 6.84 -10.15
CA ALA A 86 1.53 6.70 -8.70
C ALA A 86 1.55 8.09 -8.02
N VAL A 87 1.04 8.13 -6.79
CA VAL A 87 1.08 9.30 -5.93
C VAL A 87 2.29 9.19 -5.03
N LEU A 88 3.16 10.18 -5.10
CA LEU A 88 4.26 10.35 -4.16
C LEU A 88 3.78 11.22 -3.00
N TYR A 89 3.90 10.69 -1.79
CA TYR A 89 3.63 11.36 -0.53
C TYR A 89 4.96 11.83 0.06
N SER A 90 5.11 13.12 0.32
CA SER A 90 6.18 13.65 1.16
C SER A 90 5.62 13.87 2.57
N VAL A 91 6.02 13.03 3.53
CA VAL A 91 5.49 13.04 4.90
C VAL A 91 6.62 13.38 5.87
N MET A 92 6.37 14.26 6.83
CA MET A 92 7.31 14.53 7.91
C MET A 92 7.24 13.41 8.95
N SER A 93 8.38 12.82 9.31
CA SER A 93 8.49 11.84 10.39
C SER A 93 8.67 12.51 11.75
N GLU A 94 8.64 11.73 12.84
CA GLU A 94 8.90 12.26 14.19
C GLU A 94 10.36 12.67 14.40
N ASN A 95 11.26 12.17 13.56
CA ASN A 95 12.70 12.48 13.58
C ASN A 95 13.06 13.69 12.69
N ASP A 96 12.07 14.50 12.28
CA ASP A 96 12.22 15.64 11.36
C ASP A 96 12.78 15.26 9.97
N GLU A 97 12.61 14.01 9.55
CA GLU A 97 12.98 13.53 8.22
C GLU A 97 11.78 13.52 7.27
N ILE A 98 12.04 13.70 5.96
CA ILE A 98 10.99 13.60 4.94
C ILE A 98 11.00 12.20 4.37
N LEU A 99 9.96 11.45 4.68
CA LEU A 99 9.69 10.13 4.14
C LEU A 99 8.90 10.21 2.84
N TYR A 100 9.24 9.32 1.91
CA TYR A 100 8.61 9.23 0.61
C TYR A 100 7.80 7.94 0.51
N TYR A 101 6.49 8.06 0.68
CA TYR A 101 5.55 6.96 0.49
C TYR A 101 4.95 7.02 -0.91
N GLU A 102 4.61 5.86 -1.46
CA GLU A 102 4.05 5.72 -2.80
C GLU A 102 2.73 4.98 -2.75
N GLY A 103 1.69 5.60 -3.29
CA GLY A 103 0.39 4.96 -3.50
C GLY A 103 0.12 4.79 -5.00
N GLY A 104 0.03 3.56 -5.49
CA GLY A 104 -0.26 3.31 -6.91
C GLY A 104 -1.64 3.86 -7.31
N ILE A 105 -1.80 4.42 -8.52
CA ILE A 105 -3.12 4.85 -8.99
C ILE A 105 -3.92 3.60 -9.39
N PRO A 106 -5.12 3.37 -8.83
CA PRO A 106 -5.94 2.25 -9.24
C PRO A 106 -6.45 2.50 -10.67
N THR A 107 -6.16 1.60 -11.58
CA THR A 107 -6.63 1.68 -12.98
C THR A 107 -7.54 0.50 -13.29
N ASN A 108 -8.31 0.59 -14.38
CA ASN A 108 -9.15 -0.53 -14.82
C ASN A 108 -8.32 -1.78 -15.24
N SER A 109 -7.00 -1.63 -15.29
CA SER A 109 -6.02 -2.65 -15.66
C SER A 109 -5.08 -3.00 -14.51
N ILE A 110 -5.52 -2.90 -13.24
CA ILE A 110 -4.77 -3.55 -12.15
C ILE A 110 -4.49 -4.98 -12.62
N ASN A 111 -3.21 -5.32 -12.70
CA ASN A 111 -2.79 -6.60 -13.25
C ASN A 111 -2.98 -7.68 -12.19
N ILE A 112 -4.23 -8.10 -12.02
CA ILE A 112 -4.60 -9.18 -11.10
C ILE A 112 -4.27 -10.54 -11.72
N SER A 113 -3.51 -10.64 -12.83
CA SER A 113 -3.40 -11.90 -13.59
C SER A 113 -2.95 -13.11 -12.76
N GLU A 114 -2.07 -12.91 -11.77
CA GLU A 114 -1.62 -13.97 -10.87
C GLU A 114 -2.68 -14.34 -9.81
N MET A 115 -3.39 -13.35 -9.27
CA MET A 115 -4.45 -13.56 -8.28
C MET A 115 -5.86 -13.67 -8.88
N GLN A 116 -6.03 -13.71 -10.20
CA GLN A 116 -7.32 -13.38 -10.83
C GLN A 116 -8.44 -14.33 -10.39
N GLN A 117 -8.09 -15.60 -10.15
CA GLN A 117 -9.05 -16.62 -9.71
C GLN A 117 -9.44 -16.46 -8.24
N ASP A 118 -8.55 -15.88 -7.42
CA ASP A 118 -8.74 -15.72 -5.98
C ASP A 118 -9.16 -14.31 -5.57
N TRP A 119 -9.01 -13.32 -6.45
CA TRP A 119 -9.37 -11.93 -6.17
C TRP A 119 -10.83 -11.76 -5.77
N SER A 120 -11.74 -12.58 -6.31
CA SER A 120 -13.14 -12.58 -5.90
C SER A 120 -13.35 -12.94 -4.43
N ASN A 121 -12.40 -13.67 -3.83
CA ASN A 121 -12.43 -14.11 -2.44
C ASN A 121 -11.72 -13.13 -1.50
N VAL A 122 -11.02 -12.12 -2.03
CA VAL A 122 -10.42 -11.07 -1.21
C VAL A 122 -11.53 -10.26 -0.53
N PRO A 123 -11.40 -9.96 0.77
CA PRO A 123 -12.40 -9.18 1.48
C PRO A 123 -12.69 -7.82 0.84
N GLU A 124 -13.94 -7.37 0.95
CA GLU A 124 -14.42 -6.19 0.23
C GLU A 124 -13.75 -4.89 0.71
N SER A 125 -13.40 -4.80 1.99
CA SER A 125 -12.64 -3.67 2.55
C SER A 125 -11.26 -3.54 1.86
N ILE A 126 -10.54 -4.66 1.74
CA ILE A 126 -9.22 -4.74 1.11
C ILE A 126 -9.30 -4.47 -0.39
N LYS A 127 -10.22 -5.11 -1.12
CA LYS A 127 -10.45 -4.78 -2.53
C LYS A 127 -10.83 -3.30 -2.70
N GLY A 128 -11.63 -2.76 -1.78
CA GLY A 128 -12.00 -1.35 -1.75
C GLY A 128 -10.78 -0.44 -1.73
N PHE A 129 -9.81 -0.74 -0.88
CA PHE A 129 -8.51 -0.04 -0.88
C PHE A 129 -7.83 -0.13 -2.25
N TYR A 130 -7.62 -1.35 -2.78
CA TYR A 130 -6.89 -1.58 -4.02
C TYR A 130 -7.53 -1.00 -5.27
N GLU A 131 -8.85 -1.03 -5.35
CA GLU A 131 -9.61 -0.65 -6.56
C GLU A 131 -10.07 0.82 -6.54
N LYS A 132 -10.19 1.43 -5.35
CA LYS A 132 -10.79 2.78 -5.21
C LYS A 132 -9.85 3.82 -4.65
N LEU A 133 -8.83 3.41 -3.88
CA LEU A 133 -7.86 4.32 -3.27
C LEU A 133 -6.49 4.16 -3.92
N HIS A 134 -5.80 3.04 -3.67
CA HIS A 134 -4.43 2.81 -4.11
C HIS A 134 -4.13 1.36 -4.46
N ASN A 135 -3.43 1.13 -5.57
CA ASN A 135 -2.77 -0.15 -5.83
C ASN A 135 -1.45 -0.24 -5.04
N GLY A 136 -1.57 -0.62 -3.76
CA GLY A 136 -0.47 -0.61 -2.79
C GLY A 136 -0.17 0.78 -2.23
N PHE A 137 0.35 0.84 -1.01
CA PHE A 137 0.81 2.05 -0.34
C PHE A 137 1.98 1.72 0.60
N TYR A 138 3.20 2.13 0.23
CA TYR A 138 4.43 1.66 0.88
C TYR A 138 5.55 2.70 0.86
N TYR A 139 6.58 2.51 1.70
CA TYR A 139 7.77 3.34 1.70
C TYR A 139 8.59 3.11 0.41
N LEU A 140 8.72 4.13 -0.42
CA LEU A 140 9.27 4.01 -1.78
C LEU A 140 10.69 3.44 -1.82
N PRO A 141 11.63 3.84 -0.95
CA PRO A 141 13.00 3.33 -0.95
C PRO A 141 13.13 1.81 -0.79
N SER A 142 12.43 1.23 0.18
CA SER A 142 12.49 -0.22 0.48
C SER A 142 11.40 -1.01 -0.24
N ARG A 143 10.34 -0.33 -0.69
CA ARG A 143 9.10 -0.91 -1.20
C ARG A 143 8.40 -1.84 -0.20
N ALA A 144 8.49 -1.49 1.07
CA ALA A 144 7.97 -2.19 2.23
C ALA A 144 7.35 -1.21 3.24
N MET A 145 7.07 -1.67 4.46
CA MET A 145 6.34 -0.92 5.50
C MET A 145 5.00 -0.40 4.97
N GLY A 146 4.26 -1.28 4.31
CA GLY A 146 3.01 -0.91 3.67
C GLY A 146 2.31 -2.05 2.94
N LEU A 147 1.14 -1.74 2.41
CA LEU A 147 0.39 -2.60 1.51
C LEU A 147 1.13 -2.70 0.18
N VAL A 148 1.47 -3.91 -0.26
CA VAL A 148 2.20 -4.13 -1.52
C VAL A 148 1.25 -4.01 -2.71
N PRO A 149 1.72 -3.59 -3.91
CA PRO A 149 0.85 -3.57 -5.08
C PRO A 149 0.42 -4.99 -5.45
N VAL A 150 -0.71 -5.14 -6.17
CA VAL A 150 -1.32 -6.44 -6.46
C VAL A 150 -0.37 -7.42 -7.16
N ASP A 151 0.52 -6.93 -8.02
CA ASP A 151 1.53 -7.73 -8.73
C ASP A 151 2.72 -8.17 -7.84
N ARG A 152 2.67 -7.83 -6.55
CA ARG A 152 3.67 -8.20 -5.53
C ARG A 152 3.05 -8.85 -4.30
N ILE A 153 1.75 -9.09 -4.30
CA ILE A 153 1.12 -9.84 -3.20
C ILE A 153 1.78 -11.22 -3.14
N THR A 154 2.24 -11.60 -1.96
CA THR A 154 3.02 -12.82 -1.77
C THR A 154 2.06 -14.00 -1.66
N HIS A 155 2.06 -14.92 -2.64
CA HIS A 155 1.37 -16.20 -2.49
C HIS A 155 2.24 -17.16 -1.67
N PHE A 156 1.74 -17.62 -0.53
CA PHE A 156 2.59 -18.32 0.44
C PHE A 156 3.08 -19.69 -0.05
N GLU A 157 2.34 -20.35 -0.94
CA GLU A 157 2.74 -21.64 -1.54
C GLU A 157 3.91 -21.50 -2.53
N ASP A 158 4.15 -20.32 -3.09
CA ASP A 158 5.26 -20.07 -4.03
C ASP A 158 6.63 -19.99 -3.35
N TYR A 159 6.68 -19.94 -2.01
CA TYR A 159 7.90 -19.73 -1.24
C TYR A 159 8.16 -20.87 -0.24
N GLU A 160 9.44 -21.17 -0.04
CA GLU A 160 9.89 -22.03 1.05
C GLU A 160 10.09 -21.21 2.31
N TRP A 161 9.40 -21.59 3.39
CA TRP A 161 9.45 -20.88 4.66
C TRP A 161 10.22 -21.68 5.70
N GLY A 162 11.39 -21.16 6.09
CA GLY A 162 12.28 -21.83 7.04
C GLY A 162 11.62 -22.12 8.40
N ILE A 163 10.70 -21.27 8.85
CA ILE A 163 10.02 -21.44 10.14
C ILE A 163 9.21 -22.73 10.26
N LEU A 164 8.81 -23.33 9.12
CA LEU A 164 7.89 -24.47 9.11
C LEU A 164 8.46 -25.69 9.85
N GLU A 165 9.77 -25.85 9.82
CA GLU A 165 10.47 -26.93 10.52
C GLU A 165 10.58 -26.68 12.03
N GLU A 166 10.39 -25.44 12.47
CA GLU A 166 10.56 -24.97 13.85
C GLU A 166 9.22 -24.85 14.60
N LEU A 167 8.08 -25.08 13.93
CA LEU A 167 6.77 -25.00 14.56
C LEU A 167 6.50 -26.21 15.46
N ASP A 168 6.17 -25.94 16.72
CA ASP A 168 5.73 -26.96 17.68
C ASP A 168 4.32 -27.49 17.38
N GLU A 169 3.47 -26.66 16.76
CA GLU A 169 2.07 -26.94 16.46
C GLU A 169 1.83 -26.91 14.94
N PRO A 170 0.83 -27.65 14.42
CA PRO A 170 0.46 -27.57 13.01
C PRO A 170 0.08 -26.15 12.58
N LEU A 171 0.32 -25.83 11.31
CA LEU A 171 -0.08 -24.55 10.73
C LEU A 171 -1.58 -24.28 10.88
N GLY A 172 -1.93 -23.10 11.38
CA GLY A 172 -3.30 -22.60 11.49
C GLY A 172 -3.91 -22.07 10.17
N ILE A 173 -3.15 -22.11 9.07
CA ILE A 173 -3.53 -21.58 7.75
C ILE A 173 -3.22 -22.57 6.63
N ASN A 174 -3.88 -22.41 5.49
CA ASN A 174 -3.54 -23.13 4.27
C ASN A 174 -2.69 -22.27 3.31
N MET A 175 -1.40 -22.59 3.19
CA MET A 175 -0.43 -21.86 2.34
C MET A 175 -0.91 -21.66 0.89
N ALA A 176 -1.59 -22.65 0.32
CA ALA A 176 -2.12 -22.60 -1.05
C ALA A 176 -3.20 -21.53 -1.24
N THR A 177 -3.83 -21.08 -0.15
CA THR A 177 -4.87 -20.05 -0.17
C THR A 177 -4.51 -18.83 0.66
N THR A 178 -3.26 -18.75 1.13
CA THR A 178 -2.76 -17.63 1.92
C THR A 178 -1.97 -16.66 1.06
N TYR A 179 -2.32 -15.37 1.19
CA TYR A 179 -1.71 -14.27 0.47
C TYR A 179 -1.28 -13.16 1.42
N GLY A 180 -0.02 -12.72 1.33
CA GLY A 180 0.56 -11.60 2.08
C GLY A 180 0.34 -10.27 1.37
N PHE A 181 -0.53 -9.43 1.93
CA PHE A 181 -0.90 -8.12 1.36
C PHE A 181 -0.07 -6.96 1.90
N PHE A 182 0.60 -7.15 3.03
CA PHE A 182 1.51 -6.20 3.65
C PHE A 182 2.88 -6.87 3.86
N GLU A 183 3.96 -6.12 3.68
CA GLU A 183 5.32 -6.54 4.03
C GLU A 183 6.05 -5.41 4.78
N ASN A 184 6.73 -5.74 5.88
CA ASN A 184 7.54 -4.77 6.65
C ASN A 184 8.99 -4.62 6.15
N GLY A 185 9.44 -5.47 5.22
CA GLY A 185 10.80 -5.45 4.64
C GLY A 185 11.86 -6.15 5.50
N MET A 186 11.47 -6.70 6.64
CA MET A 186 12.30 -7.47 7.57
C MET A 186 11.75 -8.89 7.77
N GLY A 187 10.97 -9.38 6.80
CA GLY A 187 10.38 -10.73 6.82
C GLY A 187 9.11 -10.86 7.66
N GLY A 188 8.44 -9.75 8.00
CA GLY A 188 7.11 -9.73 8.59
C GLY A 188 6.03 -9.42 7.54
N TYR A 189 4.92 -10.15 7.58
CA TYR A 189 3.81 -10.05 6.64
C TYR A 189 2.47 -10.04 7.38
N VAL A 190 1.50 -9.31 6.83
CA VAL A 190 0.08 -9.47 7.21
C VAL A 190 -0.61 -10.22 6.07
N ALA A 191 -1.05 -11.44 6.36
CA ALA A 191 -1.51 -12.39 5.36
C ALA A 191 -2.91 -12.91 5.65
N ILE A 192 -3.66 -13.25 4.60
CA ILE A 192 -5.03 -13.76 4.70
C ILE A 192 -5.13 -15.10 3.99
N ASP A 193 -5.65 -16.11 4.69
CA ASP A 193 -6.15 -17.34 4.07
C ASP A 193 -7.55 -17.08 3.47
N LEU A 194 -7.61 -16.89 2.15
CA LEU A 194 -8.82 -16.49 1.43
C LEU A 194 -9.95 -17.53 1.47
N LYS A 195 -9.68 -18.78 1.88
CA LYS A 195 -10.75 -19.79 2.07
C LYS A 195 -11.30 -19.83 3.49
N HIS A 196 -10.57 -19.28 4.46
CA HIS A 196 -10.94 -19.30 5.87
C HIS A 196 -11.02 -17.88 6.48
N CYS A 197 -11.11 -16.85 5.64
CA CYS A 197 -11.27 -15.47 6.08
C CYS A 197 -12.73 -15.18 6.41
N ILE A 198 -13.00 -14.88 7.68
CA ILE A 198 -14.26 -14.33 8.17
C ILE A 198 -13.91 -13.00 8.81
N ASP A 199 -14.64 -11.93 8.46
CA ASP A 199 -14.50 -10.59 9.06
C ASP A 199 -13.05 -10.05 9.07
N ASP A 200 -12.36 -10.08 7.91
CA ASP A 200 -10.99 -9.55 7.74
C ASP A 200 -9.94 -10.16 8.69
N VAL A 201 -10.20 -11.36 9.22
CA VAL A 201 -9.23 -12.10 10.02
C VAL A 201 -7.97 -12.42 9.20
N ALA A 202 -6.82 -12.13 9.80
CA ALA A 202 -5.50 -12.30 9.23
C ALA A 202 -4.57 -13.15 10.10
N THR A 203 -3.41 -13.43 9.55
CA THR A 203 -2.24 -14.03 10.19
C THR A 203 -1.09 -13.05 10.11
N LEU A 204 -0.49 -12.75 11.26
CA LEU A 204 0.79 -12.09 11.33
C LEU A 204 1.87 -13.15 11.15
N TRP A 205 2.61 -13.06 10.05
CA TRP A 205 3.60 -14.05 9.69
C TRP A 205 5.00 -13.46 9.76
N PHE A 206 5.94 -14.19 10.37
CA PHE A 206 7.34 -13.81 10.45
C PHE A 206 8.23 -14.91 9.88
N THR A 207 9.28 -14.54 9.15
CA THR A 207 10.25 -15.51 8.59
C THR A 207 11.16 -16.17 9.63
N ASN A 208 11.10 -15.74 10.88
CA ASN A 208 12.00 -16.13 11.95
C ASN A 208 11.32 -16.27 13.32
N ASP A 209 9.99 -16.21 13.38
CA ASP A 209 9.22 -16.38 14.61
C ASP A 209 7.89 -17.08 14.31
N LYS A 210 7.24 -17.58 15.37
CA LYS A 210 5.95 -18.27 15.26
C LYS A 210 4.88 -17.30 14.77
N PRO A 211 3.99 -17.71 13.84
CA PRO A 211 2.91 -16.85 13.38
C PRO A 211 1.90 -16.56 14.47
N GLU A 212 1.31 -15.36 14.44
CA GLU A 212 0.16 -15.01 15.26
C GLU A 212 -1.10 -15.10 14.41
N TYR A 213 -2.05 -15.93 14.84
CA TYR A 213 -3.30 -16.19 14.13
C TYR A 213 -4.46 -15.40 14.72
N ASN A 214 -5.51 -15.18 13.92
CA ASN A 214 -6.77 -14.57 14.36
C ASN A 214 -6.62 -13.11 14.82
N VAL A 215 -5.71 -12.37 14.16
CA VAL A 215 -5.59 -10.92 14.33
C VAL A 215 -6.51 -10.20 13.34
N ASP A 216 -6.89 -8.96 13.65
CA ASP A 216 -7.61 -8.10 12.70
C ASP A 216 -6.61 -7.55 11.66
N PHE A 217 -6.93 -7.71 10.37
CA PHE A 217 -6.04 -7.26 9.29
C PHE A 217 -5.76 -5.76 9.36
N TRP A 218 -6.80 -4.94 9.56
CA TRP A 218 -6.70 -3.50 9.45
C TRP A 218 -6.07 -2.88 10.69
N ASP A 219 -6.33 -3.42 11.89
CA ASP A 219 -5.65 -2.98 13.11
C ASP A 219 -4.13 -3.06 12.96
N ILE A 220 -3.61 -4.20 12.47
CA ILE A 220 -2.16 -4.39 12.27
C ILE A 220 -1.64 -3.50 11.13
N VAL A 221 -2.34 -3.43 10.01
CA VAL A 221 -1.92 -2.62 8.85
C VAL A 221 -1.88 -1.14 9.20
N ASP A 222 -2.90 -0.61 9.87
CA ASP A 222 -2.96 0.80 10.26
C ASP A 222 -1.84 1.15 11.25
N GLU A 223 -1.61 0.30 12.25
CA GLU A 223 -0.53 0.49 13.22
C GLU A 223 0.85 0.46 12.55
N TRP A 224 1.12 -0.54 11.70
CA TRP A 224 2.44 -0.71 11.10
C TRP A 224 2.74 0.33 10.03
N ILE A 225 1.73 0.83 9.29
CA ILE A 225 1.93 1.98 8.40
C ILE A 225 2.34 3.20 9.23
N VAL A 226 1.67 3.47 10.36
CA VAL A 226 2.00 4.62 11.22
C VAL A 226 3.42 4.51 11.79
N ILE A 227 3.84 3.33 12.27
CA ILE A 227 5.23 3.10 12.70
C ILE A 227 6.19 3.44 11.56
N GLY A 228 5.90 2.98 10.34
CA GLY A 228 6.73 3.31 9.18
C GLY A 228 6.73 4.80 8.80
N LEU A 229 5.66 5.53 9.07
CA LEU A 229 5.59 6.97 8.86
C LEU A 229 6.31 7.78 9.96
N GLN A 230 6.55 7.19 11.13
CA GLN A 230 7.21 7.83 12.28
C GLN A 230 8.73 7.60 12.32
N ASP A 231 9.18 6.37 12.02
CA ASP A 231 10.51 5.87 12.42
C ASP A 231 11.44 5.40 11.28
N ASN A 232 11.05 5.55 10.01
CA ASN A 232 11.87 5.12 8.85
C ASN A 232 13.07 6.03 8.52
#